data_AF-A0A919PKN0-F1
#
_entry.id   AF-A0A919PKN0-F1
#
_cell.length_a   1.000
_cell.length_b   1.000
_cell.length_c   1.000
_cell.angle_alpha   90.00
_cell.angle_beta   90.00
_cell.angle_gamma   90.00
#
_symmetry.space_group_name_H-M   'P 1'
#
loop_
_entity.id
_entity.type
_entity.pdbx_description
1 polymer ?
#
loop_
_entity_poly.entity_id
_entity_poly.type
_entity_poly.pdbx_seq_one_letter_code
_entity_poly.pdbx_strand_id
1 'polypeptide(L)'
;MRGLRFLVAVALLPALAAVAGCTPREVFLAAAGWSDGQPVVVLAPCKGSKVTEVALYEESGSAWEVTNDAGVDYAEFPVFSTPAGWTQTIGELRELRDDTSYAVLGEISGHPPVAGVRFTAPQLRELGPDEVLARPGKTAEKMSKAAYRKFARGAC
;
A
#
# COMPACT_ATOMS: atom_id res chain seq x y z
N MET A 1 6.76 77.09 18.10
CA MET A 1 6.30 75.95 18.93
C MET A 1 5.75 74.89 17.96
N ARG A 2 6.46 73.77 17.78
CA ARG A 2 6.04 72.41 18.21
C ARG A 2 4.61 72.04 17.74
N GLY A 3 4.36 71.03 16.91
CA GLY A 3 5.23 69.99 16.41
C GLY A 3 4.51 68.99 15.50
N LEU A 4 5.34 68.30 14.70
CA LEU A 4 5.30 66.90 14.29
C LEU A 4 4.04 66.09 14.65
N ARG A 5 3.38 65.47 13.67
CA ARG A 5 2.70 64.17 13.84
C ARG A 5 2.41 63.43 12.52
N PHE A 6 3.32 62.51 12.24
CA PHE A 6 3.14 61.13 11.77
C PHE A 6 2.24 60.84 10.55
N LEU A 7 2.93 60.63 9.42
CA LEU A 7 2.55 59.69 8.36
C LEU A 7 2.35 58.29 8.96
N VAL A 8 1.11 57.78 8.95
CA VAL A 8 0.83 56.37 9.22
C VAL A 8 0.71 55.67 7.87
N ALA A 9 1.83 55.09 7.42
CA ALA A 9 1.84 54.15 6.31
C ALA A 9 1.20 52.84 6.78
N VAL A 10 -0.03 52.58 6.34
CA VAL A 10 -0.71 51.30 6.56
C VAL A 10 -0.04 50.26 5.66
N ALA A 11 0.95 49.57 6.21
CA ALA A 11 1.56 48.41 5.57
C ALA A 11 0.58 47.22 5.67
N LEU A 12 -0.22 47.02 4.61
CA LEU A 12 -0.95 45.79 4.35
C LEU A 12 0.06 44.67 4.09
N LEU A 13 0.44 43.92 5.13
CA LEU A 13 1.14 42.65 5.01
C LEU A 13 0.11 41.59 4.56
N PRO A 14 0.18 41.05 3.33
CA PRO A 14 -0.62 39.88 2.98
C PRO A 14 -0.08 38.71 3.82
N ALA A 15 -0.91 38.24 4.74
CA ALA A 15 -0.70 36.98 5.44
C ALA A 15 -0.73 35.87 4.38
N LEU A 16 0.43 35.54 3.82
CA LEU A 16 0.68 34.28 3.13
C LEU A 16 0.51 33.18 4.18
N ALA A 17 -0.74 32.75 4.35
CA ALA A 17 -1.07 31.48 4.95
C ALA A 17 -0.43 30.41 4.05
N ALA A 18 0.81 30.05 4.38
CA ALA A 18 1.41 28.82 3.93
C ALA A 18 0.52 27.69 4.45
N VAL A 19 -0.47 27.31 3.65
CA VAL A 19 -1.09 26.00 3.73
C VAL A 19 0.07 25.04 3.52
N ALA A 20 0.66 24.59 4.63
CA ALA A 20 1.47 23.39 4.69
C ALA A 20 0.53 22.28 4.23
N GLY A 21 0.45 22.10 2.92
CA GLY A 21 -0.31 21.02 2.31
C GLY A 21 0.35 19.75 2.80
N CYS A 22 -0.28 19.12 3.79
CA CYS A 22 0.04 17.75 4.17
C CYS A 22 -0.18 16.91 2.90
N THR A 23 0.87 16.71 2.11
CA THR A 23 0.84 15.72 1.05
C THR A 23 0.51 14.40 1.74
N PRO A 24 -0.60 13.72 1.38
CA PRO A 24 -0.95 12.46 1.99
C PRO A 24 0.26 11.53 1.89
N ARG A 25 0.72 11.01 3.03
CA ARG A 25 1.84 10.07 3.06
C ARG A 25 1.40 8.83 2.30
N GLU A 26 2.16 8.41 1.29
CA GLU A 26 1.94 7.11 0.65
C GLU A 26 2.07 6.02 1.73
N VAL A 27 0.99 5.27 1.96
CA VAL A 27 0.96 4.22 2.98
C VAL A 27 1.13 2.87 2.29
N PHE A 28 2.28 2.23 2.51
CA PHE A 28 2.60 0.92 1.94
C PHE A 28 2.14 -0.19 2.89
N LEU A 29 0.87 -0.56 2.79
CA LEU A 29 0.23 -1.59 3.63
C LEU A 29 0.07 -2.94 2.92
N ALA A 30 0.72 -3.10 1.76
CA ALA A 30 0.76 -4.34 0.97
C ALA A 30 2.20 -4.82 0.72
N ALA A 31 2.39 -6.13 0.86
CA ALA A 31 3.64 -6.83 0.57
C ALA A 31 3.34 -8.11 -0.22
N ALA A 32 4.36 -8.66 -0.88
CA ALA A 32 4.28 -9.94 -1.57
C ALA A 32 5.18 -10.96 -0.87
N GLY A 33 4.78 -12.22 -0.83
CA GLY A 33 5.52 -13.27 -0.15
C GLY A 33 5.31 -14.64 -0.77
N TRP A 34 5.83 -15.65 -0.09
CA TRP A 34 5.64 -17.05 -0.43
C TRP A 34 5.23 -17.82 0.83
N SER A 35 4.15 -18.60 0.76
CA SER A 35 3.68 -19.45 1.86
C SER A 35 3.19 -20.76 1.30
N ASP A 36 3.52 -21.87 1.97
CA ASP A 36 3.00 -23.21 1.64
C ASP A 36 3.14 -23.61 0.16
N GLY A 37 4.22 -23.17 -0.49
CA GLY A 37 4.51 -23.49 -1.88
C GLY A 37 3.83 -22.60 -2.92
N GLN A 38 3.13 -21.53 -2.50
CA GLN A 38 2.42 -20.62 -3.41
C GLN A 38 2.70 -19.13 -3.10
N PRO A 39 2.60 -18.25 -4.11
CA PRO A 39 2.69 -16.81 -3.90
C PRO A 39 1.52 -16.29 -3.05
N VAL A 40 1.81 -15.37 -2.14
CA VAL A 40 0.79 -14.73 -1.28
C VAL A 40 0.92 -13.21 -1.30
N VAL A 41 -0.21 -12.52 -1.14
CA VAL A 41 -0.26 -11.09 -0.83
C VAL A 41 -0.47 -10.92 0.67
N VAL A 42 0.32 -10.07 1.31
CA VAL A 42 0.22 -9.81 2.75
C VAL A 42 -0.22 -8.37 2.98
N LEU A 43 -1.43 -8.20 3.53
CA LEU A 43 -2.00 -6.89 3.82
C LEU A 43 -2.08 -6.66 5.33
N ALA A 44 -1.64 -5.48 5.75
CA ALA A 44 -1.59 -5.08 7.15
C ALA A 44 -2.32 -3.75 7.35
N PRO A 45 -3.66 -3.74 7.39
CA PRO A 45 -4.42 -2.51 7.56
C PRO A 45 -4.19 -1.88 8.93
N CYS A 46 -4.49 -0.59 9.01
CA CYS A 46 -4.44 0.16 10.25
C CYS A 46 -5.52 -0.29 11.23
N LYS A 47 -5.31 -0.04 12.53
CA LYS A 47 -6.26 -0.43 13.57
C LYS A 47 -7.62 0.23 13.31
N GLY A 48 -8.66 -0.58 13.15
CA GLY A 48 -10.02 -0.12 12.87
C GLY A 48 -10.39 -0.09 11.39
N SER A 49 -9.43 -0.32 10.50
CA SER A 49 -9.64 -0.46 9.06
C SER A 49 -9.69 -1.93 8.67
N LYS A 50 -10.31 -2.23 7.53
CA LYS A 50 -10.50 -3.59 7.02
C LYS A 50 -9.97 -3.67 5.59
N VAL A 51 -9.30 -4.77 5.25
CA VAL A 51 -9.01 -5.11 3.85
C VAL A 51 -10.30 -5.56 3.19
N THR A 52 -10.71 -4.90 2.12
CA THR A 52 -11.94 -5.20 1.35
C THR A 52 -11.65 -5.69 -0.06
N GLU A 53 -10.47 -5.40 -0.59
CA GLU A 53 -10.03 -5.84 -1.92
C GLU A 53 -8.55 -6.22 -1.89
N VAL A 54 -8.21 -7.23 -2.69
CA VAL A 54 -6.84 -7.62 -2.99
C VAL A 54 -6.72 -7.87 -4.47
N ALA A 55 -5.71 -7.26 -5.08
CA ALA A 55 -5.47 -7.43 -6.49
C ALA A 55 -3.98 -7.63 -6.79
N LEU A 56 -3.74 -8.42 -7.83
CA LEU A 56 -2.47 -8.63 -8.46
C LEU A 56 -2.61 -8.25 -9.94
N TYR A 57 -1.79 -7.30 -10.38
CA TYR A 57 -1.77 -6.86 -11.77
C TYR A 57 -0.45 -7.19 -12.43
N GLU A 58 -0.53 -7.68 -13.65
CA GLU A 58 0.57 -7.72 -14.60
C GLU A 58 0.69 -6.37 -15.30
N GLU A 59 1.92 -5.89 -15.54
CA GLU A 59 2.16 -4.62 -16.24
C GLU A 59 1.53 -4.56 -17.65
N SER A 60 1.33 -5.71 -18.30
CA SER A 60 0.68 -5.81 -19.62
C SER A 60 -0.85 -5.62 -19.59
N GLY A 61 -1.47 -5.66 -18.40
CA GLY A 61 -2.90 -5.39 -18.21
C GLY A 61 -3.72 -6.56 -17.66
N SER A 62 -3.21 -7.79 -17.64
CA SER A 62 -3.91 -8.92 -17.01
C SER A 62 -3.94 -8.80 -15.49
N ALA A 63 -5.03 -9.23 -14.87
CA ALA A 63 -5.19 -9.13 -13.43
C ALA A 63 -5.83 -10.36 -12.78
N TRP A 64 -5.61 -10.47 -11.48
CA TRP A 64 -6.37 -11.31 -10.56
C TRP A 64 -6.83 -10.43 -9.40
N GLU A 65 -8.11 -10.52 -9.05
CA GLU A 65 -8.71 -9.64 -8.04
C GLU A 65 -9.79 -10.39 -7.25
N VAL A 66 -9.77 -10.19 -5.93
CA VAL A 66 -10.78 -10.70 -5.00
C VAL A 66 -11.28 -9.60 -4.08
N THR A 67 -12.57 -9.60 -3.79
CA THR A 67 -13.24 -8.63 -2.92
C THR A 67 -14.04 -9.30 -1.81
N ASN A 68 -14.25 -8.57 -0.71
CA ASN A 68 -15.09 -8.97 0.41
C ASN A 68 -15.65 -7.74 1.13
N ASP A 69 -16.98 -7.58 1.06
CA ASP A 69 -17.69 -6.44 1.65
C ASP A 69 -17.57 -6.35 3.18
N ALA A 70 -17.43 -7.50 3.88
CA ALA A 70 -17.26 -7.51 5.33
C ALA A 70 -15.85 -7.10 5.75
N GLY A 71 -14.88 -7.39 4.89
CA GLY A 71 -13.46 -7.13 5.07
C GLY A 71 -12.80 -7.86 6.26
N VAL A 72 -11.47 -7.77 6.36
CA VAL A 72 -10.66 -8.46 7.39
C VAL A 72 -9.55 -7.58 7.96
N ASP A 73 -9.10 -7.84 9.20
CA ASP A 73 -8.10 -7.01 9.91
C ASP A 73 -6.65 -7.31 9.53
N TYR A 74 -6.33 -8.51 9.07
CA TYR A 74 -5.02 -8.91 8.60
C TYR A 74 -5.20 -10.22 7.86
N ALA A 75 -4.63 -10.33 6.68
CA ALA A 75 -4.72 -11.57 5.94
C ALA A 75 -3.53 -11.75 5.00
N GLU A 76 -3.13 -13.01 4.89
CA GLU A 76 -2.31 -13.51 3.81
C GLU A 76 -3.27 -14.12 2.78
N PHE A 77 -3.20 -13.63 1.55
CA PHE A 77 -4.09 -14.01 0.47
C PHE A 77 -3.33 -14.89 -0.52
N PRO A 78 -3.68 -16.18 -0.65
CA PRO A 78 -3.11 -17.01 -1.69
C PRO A 78 -3.51 -16.45 -3.06
N VAL A 79 -2.52 -16.09 -3.87
CA VAL A 79 -2.74 -15.56 -5.21
C VAL A 79 -3.36 -16.66 -6.08
N PHE A 80 -4.25 -16.27 -6.99
CA PHE A 80 -4.99 -17.16 -7.90
C PHE A 80 -6.02 -18.07 -7.22
N SER A 81 -6.24 -17.91 -5.92
CA SER A 81 -7.24 -18.66 -5.16
C SER A 81 -8.23 -17.71 -4.51
N THR A 82 -9.52 -18.03 -4.55
CA THR A 82 -10.54 -17.23 -3.86
C THR A 82 -10.69 -17.70 -2.41
N PRO A 83 -10.32 -16.89 -1.39
CA PRO A 83 -10.51 -17.29 -0.01
C PRO A 83 -12.00 -17.46 0.34
N ALA A 84 -12.29 -18.23 1.40
CA ALA A 84 -13.66 -18.42 1.85
C ALA A 84 -14.32 -17.08 2.25
N GLY A 85 -15.52 -16.83 1.72
CA GLY A 85 -16.26 -15.59 1.94
C GLY A 85 -15.81 -14.40 1.07
N TRP A 86 -14.88 -14.61 0.14
CA TRP A 86 -14.47 -13.63 -0.86
C TRP A 86 -15.07 -13.96 -2.23
N THR A 87 -15.14 -12.95 -3.09
CA THR A 87 -15.61 -13.08 -4.48
C THR A 87 -14.46 -12.72 -5.42
N GLN A 88 -14.18 -13.56 -6.42
CA GLN A 88 -13.22 -13.19 -7.47
C GLN A 88 -13.93 -12.33 -8.51
N THR A 89 -13.50 -11.08 -8.64
CA THR A 89 -14.03 -10.10 -9.61
C THR A 89 -13.25 -10.12 -10.93
N ILE A 90 -11.93 -10.40 -10.87
CA ILE A 90 -11.07 -10.55 -12.05
C ILE A 90 -10.23 -11.83 -11.92
N GLY A 91 -10.07 -12.55 -13.02
CA GLY A 91 -9.38 -13.84 -13.05
C GLY A 91 -8.70 -14.13 -14.38
N GLU A 92 -8.03 -13.14 -14.96
CA GLU A 92 -7.28 -13.34 -16.20
C GLU A 92 -5.89 -13.91 -15.90
N LEU A 93 -5.29 -13.44 -14.81
CA LEU A 93 -3.99 -13.91 -14.34
C LEU A 93 -4.15 -15.20 -13.52
N ARG A 94 -3.38 -16.22 -13.89
CA ARG A 94 -3.44 -17.58 -13.30
C ARG A 94 -2.09 -18.13 -12.86
N GLU A 95 -1.00 -17.49 -13.26
CA GLU A 95 0.36 -17.89 -12.93
C GLU A 95 1.30 -16.68 -12.90
N LEU A 96 2.46 -16.84 -12.27
CA LEU A 96 3.55 -15.87 -12.30
C LEU A 96 4.65 -16.35 -13.24
N ARG A 97 4.99 -15.53 -14.23
CA ARG A 97 6.07 -15.77 -15.20
C ARG A 97 7.37 -15.12 -14.76
N ASP A 98 8.49 -15.69 -15.17
CA ASP A 98 9.82 -15.28 -14.70
C ASP A 98 10.26 -13.90 -15.20
N ASP A 99 9.89 -13.58 -16.42
CA ASP A 99 10.28 -12.37 -17.16
C ASP A 99 9.26 -11.23 -17.02
N THR A 100 8.28 -11.40 -16.12
CA THR A 100 7.13 -10.52 -16.01
C THR A 100 7.14 -9.76 -14.68
N SER A 101 6.83 -8.46 -14.76
CA SER A 101 6.70 -7.55 -13.62
C SER A 101 5.25 -7.51 -13.16
N TYR A 102 5.06 -7.67 -11.85
CA TYR A 102 3.77 -7.69 -11.19
C TYR A 102 3.70 -6.62 -10.10
N ALA A 103 2.49 -6.15 -9.81
CA ALA A 103 2.22 -5.23 -8.71
C ALA A 103 1.04 -5.73 -7.88
N VAL A 104 1.17 -5.63 -6.56
CA VAL A 104 0.07 -5.86 -5.62
C VAL A 104 -0.60 -4.55 -5.24
N LEU A 105 -1.92 -4.60 -5.13
CA LEU A 105 -2.77 -3.52 -4.63
C LEU A 105 -3.73 -4.10 -3.59
N GLY A 106 -4.06 -3.30 -2.59
CA GLY A 106 -5.15 -3.61 -1.67
C GLY A 106 -6.05 -2.41 -1.47
N GLU A 107 -7.35 -2.66 -1.29
CA GLU A 107 -8.27 -1.67 -0.76
C GLU A 107 -8.44 -1.88 0.74
N ILE A 108 -8.29 -0.78 1.49
CA ILE A 108 -8.42 -0.76 2.95
C ILE A 108 -9.46 0.30 3.30
N SER A 109 -10.50 -0.10 4.03
CA SER A 109 -11.61 0.77 4.38
C SER A 109 -11.13 2.04 5.10
N GLY A 110 -11.63 3.19 4.63
CA GLY A 110 -11.24 4.50 5.15
C GLY A 110 -9.89 5.01 4.65
N HIS A 111 -9.21 4.31 3.73
CA HIS A 111 -7.96 4.75 3.12
C HIS A 111 -8.05 4.75 1.59
N PRO A 112 -7.29 5.62 0.89
CA PRO A 112 -7.12 5.47 -0.55
C PRO A 112 -6.47 4.10 -0.86
N PRO A 113 -6.66 3.56 -2.09
CA PRO A 113 -6.03 2.31 -2.50
C PRO A 113 -4.53 2.30 -2.18
N VAL A 114 -4.08 1.26 -1.48
CA VAL A 114 -2.69 1.14 -1.07
C VAL A 114 -1.91 0.44 -2.18
N ALA A 115 -1.08 1.21 -2.88
CA ALA A 115 -0.11 0.63 -3.79
C ALA A 115 0.91 -0.18 -2.98
N GLY A 116 1.07 -1.45 -3.35
CA GLY A 116 2.02 -2.34 -2.73
C GLY A 116 3.40 -2.28 -3.35
N VAL A 117 4.00 -3.46 -3.42
CA VAL A 117 5.32 -3.69 -3.98
C VAL A 117 5.22 -4.16 -5.44
N ARG A 118 6.21 -3.78 -6.25
CA ARG A 118 6.44 -4.40 -7.56
C ARG A 118 7.44 -5.53 -7.42
N PHE A 119 7.22 -6.64 -8.12
CA PHE A 119 8.05 -7.83 -8.01
C PHE A 119 8.06 -8.68 -9.28
N THR A 120 8.99 -9.61 -9.36
CA THR A 120 9.02 -10.71 -10.33
C THR A 120 8.88 -12.06 -9.63
N ALA A 121 8.49 -13.11 -10.38
CA ALA A 121 8.37 -14.45 -9.80
C ALA A 121 9.67 -14.96 -9.15
N PRO A 122 10.88 -14.77 -9.76
CA PRO A 122 12.13 -15.18 -9.14
C PRO A 122 12.38 -14.50 -7.78
N GLN A 123 12.08 -13.21 -7.66
CA GLN A 123 12.24 -12.47 -6.40
C GLN A 123 11.39 -13.06 -5.27
N LEU A 124 10.18 -13.53 -5.56
CA LEU A 124 9.34 -14.17 -4.54
C LEU A 124 9.84 -15.56 -4.15
N ARG A 125 10.40 -16.33 -5.08
CA ARG A 125 10.94 -17.66 -4.79
C ARG A 125 12.22 -17.62 -3.96
N GLU A 126 12.95 -16.51 -4.00
CA GLU A 126 14.12 -16.27 -3.16
C GLU A 126 13.77 -15.92 -1.70
N LEU A 127 12.49 -15.69 -1.40
CA LEU A 127 12.02 -15.42 -0.04
C LEU A 127 11.95 -16.71 0.78
N GLY A 128 12.41 -16.63 2.03
CA GLY A 128 12.10 -17.64 3.04
C GLY A 128 10.61 -17.63 3.44
N PRO A 129 10.15 -18.68 4.14
CA PRO A 129 8.74 -18.84 4.53
C PRO A 129 8.19 -17.72 5.43
N ASP A 130 9.08 -17.06 6.18
CA ASP A 130 8.75 -15.94 7.06
C ASP A 130 9.18 -14.58 6.48
N GLU A 131 9.52 -14.51 5.19
CA GLU A 131 9.98 -13.31 4.52
C GLU A 131 8.93 -12.79 3.52
N VAL A 132 8.95 -11.47 3.34
CA VAL A 132 8.13 -10.75 2.37
C VAL A 132 9.00 -9.74 1.64
N LEU A 133 8.63 -9.43 0.41
CA LEU A 133 9.07 -8.26 -0.31
C LEU A 133 8.07 -7.13 -0.02
N ALA A 134 8.56 -6.02 0.54
CA ALA A 134 7.76 -4.84 0.85
C ALA A 134 8.49 -3.58 0.40
N ARG A 135 7.81 -2.43 0.38
CA ARG A 135 8.41 -1.15 -0.01
C ARG A 135 8.36 -0.15 1.16
N PRO A 136 9.27 -0.25 2.14
CA PRO A 136 9.27 0.67 3.28
C PRO A 136 9.74 2.09 2.91
N GLY A 137 10.41 2.25 1.75
CA GLY A 137 10.93 3.51 1.25
C GLY A 137 10.83 3.63 -0.27
N LYS A 138 11.92 4.03 -0.92
CA LYS A 138 11.93 4.23 -2.38
C LYS A 138 12.01 2.91 -3.15
N THR A 139 12.58 1.88 -2.54
CA THR A 139 12.86 0.59 -3.17
C THR A 139 12.16 -0.55 -2.45
N ALA A 140 11.89 -1.61 -3.19
CA ALA A 140 11.45 -2.87 -2.61
C ALA A 140 12.61 -3.51 -1.84
N GLU A 141 12.31 -4.07 -0.67
CA GLU A 141 13.27 -4.68 0.24
C GLU A 141 12.69 -5.98 0.79
N LYS A 142 13.55 -6.99 0.89
CA LYS A 142 13.24 -8.23 1.61
C LYS A 142 13.27 -7.97 3.11
N MET A 143 12.25 -8.42 3.82
CA MET A 143 12.20 -8.35 5.29
C MET A 143 11.35 -9.47 5.86
N SER A 144 11.46 -9.72 7.17
CA SER A 144 10.58 -10.71 7.81
C SER A 144 9.12 -10.21 7.88
N LYS A 145 8.15 -11.13 7.88
CA LYS A 145 6.72 -10.85 8.12
C LYS A 145 6.51 -10.09 9.43
N ALA A 146 7.32 -10.35 10.45
CA ALA A 146 7.28 -9.64 11.72
C ALA A 146 7.77 -8.18 11.59
N ALA A 147 8.88 -7.95 10.88
CA ALA A 147 9.40 -6.61 10.60
C ALA A 147 8.42 -5.80 9.76
N TYR A 148 7.85 -6.42 8.72
CA TYR A 148 6.81 -5.80 7.88
C TYR A 148 5.59 -5.39 8.71
N ARG A 149 5.07 -6.28 9.56
CA ARG A 149 3.94 -5.95 10.45
C ARG A 149 4.26 -4.79 11.41
N LYS A 150 5.49 -4.71 11.91
CA LYS A 150 5.93 -3.58 12.75
C LYS A 150 6.01 -2.28 11.95
N PHE A 151 6.55 -2.35 10.73
CA PHE A 151 6.62 -1.22 9.80
C PHE A 151 5.22 -0.70 9.45
N ALA A 152 4.31 -1.57 9.01
CA ALA A 152 2.95 -1.22 8.62
C ALA A 152 2.19 -0.52 9.76
N ARG A 153 2.29 -1.04 10.99
CA ARG A 153 1.70 -0.38 12.18
C ARG A 153 2.29 1.00 12.47
N GLY A 154 3.56 1.22 12.16
CA GLY A 154 4.21 2.52 12.33
C GLY A 154 3.88 3.53 11.23
N ALA A 155 3.23 3.09 10.14
CA ALA A 155 2.85 3.93 9.02
C ALA A 155 1.43 4.51 9.12
N CYS A 156 0.63 4.07 10.09
CA CYS A 156 -0.81 4.32 10.23
C CYS A 156 -1.25 5.70 10.79
#